data_AF-D6CXV1-F1
#
_entry.id   AF-D6CXV1-F1
#
_cell.length_a   1.000
_cell.length_b   1.000
_cell.length_c   1.000
_cell.angle_alpha   90.00
_cell.angle_beta   90.00
_cell.angle_gamma   90.00
#
_symmetry.space_group_name_H-M   'P 1'
#
loop_
_entity.id
_entity.type
_entity.pdbx_description
1 polymer ?
#
loop_
_entity_poly.entity_id
_entity_poly.type
_entity_poly.pdbx_seq_one_letter_code
_entity_poly.pdbx_strand_id
1 'polypeptide(L)'
;MNLLLCIKRPFIWLSRFRHRCGYGVHSPFAFSLITDVIYEKMPYYAYSSLKEEQKKMVRECGWTKGSQKVNRFLFRLVNRVQPDTIIEVGRPSSTALYLQSAKPSASYLFASDLSELFLDADTSVDFLYLNDYQNPDLLEEVFRVCVHRTTLKSVFVVHGICYSKEMKVLWKKWQADERVGITFDLYDVGLLFFDKTKIKQQYIINF
;
A
#
# COMPACT_ATOMS: atom_id res chain seq x y z
N MET A 1 11.45 -6.58 -12.79
CA MET A 1 11.87 -6.48 -11.37
C MET A 1 13.36 -6.16 -11.36
N ASN A 2 13.78 -5.11 -10.64
CA ASN A 2 15.15 -4.57 -10.75
C ASN A 2 16.16 -5.54 -10.10
N LEU A 3 17.14 -6.06 -10.86
CA LEU A 3 18.09 -7.09 -10.40
C LEU A 3 18.82 -6.68 -9.11
N LEU A 4 19.12 -5.38 -8.99
CA LEU A 4 19.76 -4.79 -7.83
C LEU A 4 18.93 -4.96 -6.54
N LEU A 5 17.60 -4.91 -6.63
CA LEU A 5 16.72 -5.11 -5.48
C LEU A 5 16.77 -6.56 -5.01
N CYS A 6 16.85 -7.53 -5.92
CA CYS A 6 16.96 -8.95 -5.58
C CYS A 6 18.24 -9.24 -4.78
N ILE A 7 19.37 -8.67 -5.20
CA ILE A 7 20.67 -8.85 -4.53
C ILE A 7 20.65 -8.24 -3.12
N LYS A 8 19.93 -7.13 -2.93
CA LYS A 8 19.83 -6.48 -1.61
C LYS A 8 18.93 -7.26 -0.63
N ARG A 9 18.05 -8.16 -1.10
CA ARG A 9 17.06 -8.84 -0.24
C ARG A 9 17.65 -9.52 1.00
N PRO A 10 18.70 -10.34 0.91
CA PRO A 10 19.27 -11.00 2.08
C PRO A 10 19.78 -9.99 3.11
N PHE A 11 20.44 -8.91 2.65
CA PHE A 11 20.97 -7.87 3.52
C PHE A 11 19.87 -7.04 4.20
N ILE A 12 18.79 -6.73 3.48
CA ILE A 12 17.61 -6.04 4.04
C ILE A 12 16.94 -6.92 5.09
N TRP A 13 16.79 -8.21 4.81
CA TRP A 13 16.19 -9.14 5.75
C TRP A 13 17.04 -9.27 7.03
N LEU A 14 18.36 -9.36 6.89
CA LEU A 14 19.30 -9.42 8.01
C LEU A 14 19.25 -8.14 8.84
N SER A 15 19.25 -6.97 8.20
CA SER A 15 19.18 -5.69 8.93
C SER A 15 17.85 -5.49 9.66
N ARG A 16 16.76 -6.11 9.17
CA ARG A 16 15.43 -6.00 9.75
C ARG A 16 15.01 -7.22 10.57
N PHE A 17 15.89 -8.18 10.83
CA PHE A 17 15.50 -9.48 11.39
C PHE A 17 14.77 -9.39 12.74
N ARG A 18 15.05 -8.35 13.54
CA ARG A 18 14.43 -8.10 14.85
C ARG A 18 13.01 -7.56 14.75
N HIS A 19 12.63 -7.04 13.58
CA HIS A 19 11.34 -6.42 13.30
C HIS A 19 10.33 -7.40 12.68
N ARG A 20 10.34 -8.66 13.16
CA ARG A 20 9.49 -9.72 12.63
C ARG A 20 8.31 -9.99 13.55
N CYS A 21 7.20 -10.43 12.99
CA CYS A 21 6.05 -11.00 13.71
C CYS A 21 5.52 -10.15 14.89
N GLY A 22 5.69 -8.82 14.86
CA GLY A 22 5.23 -7.94 15.92
C GLY A 22 6.05 -7.99 17.22
N TYR A 23 7.24 -8.60 17.22
CA TYR A 23 8.12 -8.58 18.41
C TYR A 23 8.44 -7.14 18.84
N GLY A 24 8.21 -6.84 20.12
CA GLY A 24 8.44 -5.50 20.70
C GLY A 24 7.38 -4.46 20.35
N VAL A 25 6.25 -4.86 19.76
CA VAL A 25 5.13 -3.96 19.47
C VAL A 25 4.12 -4.00 20.60
N HIS A 26 3.95 -2.87 21.30
CA HIS A 26 3.02 -2.75 22.43
C HIS A 26 1.62 -2.28 22.03
N SER A 27 1.47 -1.63 20.87
CA SER A 27 0.17 -1.18 20.37
C SER A 27 -0.65 -2.39 19.90
N PRO A 28 -1.82 -2.69 20.50
CA PRO A 28 -2.65 -3.83 20.07
C PRO A 28 -3.10 -3.71 18.61
N PHE A 29 -3.38 -2.48 18.16
CA PHE A 29 -3.68 -2.19 16.76
C PHE A 29 -2.52 -2.59 15.84
N ALA A 30 -1.30 -2.12 16.14
CA ALA A 30 -0.15 -2.42 15.32
C ALA A 30 0.20 -3.91 15.35
N PHE A 31 0.11 -4.56 16.51
CA PHE A 31 0.36 -5.98 16.65
C PHE A 31 -0.60 -6.82 15.81
N SER A 32 -1.92 -6.56 15.90
CA SER A 32 -2.94 -7.26 15.09
C SER A 32 -2.74 -7.03 13.58
N LEU A 33 -2.44 -5.80 13.15
CA LEU A 33 -2.16 -5.52 11.74
C LEU A 33 -0.95 -6.31 11.24
N ILE A 34 0.11 -6.39 12.04
CA ILE A 34 1.34 -7.11 11.67
C ILE A 34 1.06 -8.61 11.57
N THR A 35 0.39 -9.18 12.55
CA THR A 35 0.18 -10.64 12.64
C THR A 35 -0.91 -11.10 11.67
N ASP A 36 -2.09 -10.49 11.72
CA ASP A 36 -3.30 -10.96 11.03
C ASP A 36 -3.38 -10.51 9.56
N VAL A 37 -2.61 -9.49 9.16
CA VAL A 37 -2.67 -8.94 7.79
C VAL A 37 -1.32 -9.01 7.08
N ILE A 38 -0.27 -8.48 7.69
CA ILE A 38 1.06 -8.42 7.05
C ILE A 38 1.67 -9.83 6.96
N TYR A 39 1.70 -10.56 8.07
CA TYR A 39 2.32 -11.89 8.17
C TYR A 39 1.41 -13.05 7.82
N GLU A 40 0.11 -12.82 7.64
CA GLU A 40 -0.84 -13.85 7.25
C GLU A 40 -0.46 -14.52 5.91
N LYS A 41 -0.47 -15.85 5.87
CA LYS A 41 -0.09 -16.67 4.73
C LYS A 41 -1.20 -17.59 4.23
N MET A 42 -2.28 -17.73 5.00
CA MET A 42 -3.39 -18.62 4.65
C MET A 42 -3.99 -18.25 3.29
N PRO A 43 -4.32 -19.26 2.46
CA PRO A 43 -5.01 -19.02 1.21
C PRO A 43 -6.39 -18.44 1.47
N TYR A 44 -6.71 -17.33 0.80
CA TYR A 44 -8.08 -16.81 0.74
C TYR A 44 -8.85 -17.49 -0.38
N TYR A 45 -10.18 -17.54 -0.23
CA TYR A 45 -11.11 -18.11 -1.20
C TYR A 45 -10.92 -17.56 -2.62
N ALA A 46 -10.56 -16.27 -2.75
CA ALA A 46 -10.39 -15.60 -4.05
C ALA A 46 -9.01 -15.83 -4.72
N TYR A 47 -8.02 -16.40 -4.04
CA TYR A 47 -6.64 -16.40 -4.57
C TYR A 47 -6.43 -17.29 -5.79
N SER A 48 -7.19 -18.37 -5.95
CA SER A 48 -7.10 -19.25 -7.11
C SER A 48 -7.61 -18.54 -8.36
N SER A 49 -8.84 -18.02 -8.31
CA SER A 49 -9.46 -17.28 -9.43
C SER A 49 -8.66 -16.05 -9.82
N LEU A 50 -8.24 -15.23 -8.84
CA LEU A 50 -7.43 -14.03 -9.10
C LEU A 50 -6.10 -14.34 -9.78
N LYS A 51 -5.48 -15.49 -9.48
CA LYS A 51 -4.23 -15.90 -10.12
C LYS A 51 -4.43 -16.28 -11.58
N GLU A 52 -5.59 -16.80 -11.94
CA GLU A 52 -5.96 -17.14 -13.32
C GLU A 52 -6.28 -15.89 -14.12
N GLU A 53 -7.13 -15.01 -13.58
CA GLU A 53 -7.46 -13.71 -14.17
C GLU A 53 -6.22 -12.83 -14.36
N GLN A 54 -5.32 -12.81 -13.37
CA GLN A 54 -4.05 -12.11 -13.48
C GLN A 54 -3.22 -12.61 -14.68
N LYS A 55 -3.15 -13.93 -14.91
CA LYS A 55 -2.42 -14.47 -16.07
C LYS A 55 -3.08 -14.04 -17.38
N LYS A 56 -4.41 -13.96 -17.42
CA LYS A 56 -5.17 -13.51 -18.59
C LYS A 56 -4.89 -12.04 -18.88
N MET A 57 -5.04 -11.15 -17.90
CA MET A 57 -4.82 -9.70 -18.07
C MET A 57 -3.39 -9.34 -18.44
N VAL A 58 -2.40 -10.07 -17.92
CA VAL A 58 -0.99 -9.87 -18.30
C VAL A 58 -0.76 -10.25 -19.77
N ARG A 59 -1.44 -11.27 -20.29
CA ARG A 59 -1.32 -11.71 -21.70
C ARG A 59 -2.07 -10.80 -22.66
N GLU A 60 -3.30 -10.42 -22.30
CA GLU A 60 -4.23 -9.70 -23.19
C GLU A 60 -4.00 -8.18 -23.14
N CYS A 61 -3.84 -7.61 -21.95
CA CYS A 61 -3.78 -6.16 -21.74
C CYS A 61 -2.37 -5.63 -21.47
N GLY A 62 -1.36 -6.51 -21.47
CA GLY A 62 0.03 -6.14 -21.18
C GLY A 62 0.25 -5.59 -19.76
N TRP A 63 -0.67 -5.88 -18.83
CA TRP A 63 -0.60 -5.36 -17.47
C TRP A 63 0.64 -5.84 -16.73
N THR A 64 1.14 -5.01 -15.83
CA THR A 64 2.25 -5.43 -14.96
C THR A 64 1.76 -6.44 -13.93
N LYS A 65 2.50 -7.55 -13.79
CA LYS A 65 2.16 -8.62 -12.84
C LYS A 65 2.33 -8.20 -11.38
N GLY A 66 3.30 -7.34 -11.08
CA GLY A 66 3.65 -7.00 -9.70
C GLY A 66 4.13 -8.21 -8.87
N SER A 67 4.28 -8.00 -7.57
CA SER A 67 4.64 -9.06 -6.61
C SER A 67 3.39 -9.75 -6.10
N GLN A 68 3.30 -11.09 -6.24
CA GLN A 68 2.16 -11.85 -5.72
C GLN A 68 2.00 -11.68 -4.20
N LYS A 69 3.12 -11.50 -3.48
CA LYS A 69 3.11 -11.24 -2.04
C LYS A 69 2.44 -9.90 -1.72
N VAL A 70 2.76 -8.86 -2.49
CA VAL A 70 2.16 -7.52 -2.32
C VAL A 70 0.68 -7.55 -2.71
N ASN A 71 0.31 -8.17 -3.83
CA ASN A 71 -1.10 -8.26 -4.25
C ASN A 71 -1.98 -8.96 -3.21
N ARG A 72 -1.51 -10.09 -2.65
CA ARG A 72 -2.21 -10.79 -1.57
C ARG A 72 -2.28 -9.98 -0.29
N PHE A 73 -1.20 -9.27 0.05
CA PHE A 73 -1.20 -8.35 1.20
C PHE A 73 -2.23 -7.23 1.03
N LEU A 74 -2.28 -6.58 -0.14
CA LEU A 74 -3.24 -5.52 -0.44
C LEU A 74 -4.68 -6.02 -0.38
N PHE A 75 -4.95 -7.22 -0.90
CA PHE A 75 -6.26 -7.87 -0.77
C PHE A 75 -6.67 -7.98 0.72
N ARG A 76 -5.79 -8.51 1.57
CA ARG A 76 -6.08 -8.65 3.00
C ARG A 76 -6.24 -7.31 3.70
N LEU A 77 -5.44 -6.32 3.31
CA LEU A 77 -5.50 -4.98 3.89
C LEU A 77 -6.84 -4.31 3.57
N VAL A 78 -7.27 -4.34 2.30
CA VAL A 78 -8.59 -3.82 1.90
C VAL A 78 -9.71 -4.59 2.62
N ASN A 79 -9.62 -5.92 2.68
CA ASN A 79 -10.60 -6.73 3.40
C ASN A 79 -10.64 -6.41 4.91
N ARG A 80 -9.53 -5.99 5.52
CA ARG A 80 -9.45 -5.59 6.93
C ARG A 80 -9.98 -4.19 7.19
N VAL A 81 -9.71 -3.26 6.27
CA VAL A 81 -10.06 -1.83 6.40
C VAL A 81 -11.52 -1.59 6.02
N GLN A 82 -12.07 -2.37 5.08
CA GLN A 82 -13.42 -2.21 4.53
C GLN A 82 -13.68 -0.76 4.04
N PRO A 83 -12.86 -0.24 3.10
CA PRO A 83 -13.06 1.11 2.58
C PRO A 83 -14.32 1.20 1.71
N ASP A 84 -14.95 2.37 1.66
CA ASP A 84 -16.05 2.66 0.73
C ASP A 84 -15.50 3.16 -0.62
N THR A 85 -14.37 3.88 -0.59
CA THR A 85 -13.66 4.34 -1.79
C THR A 85 -12.22 3.82 -1.87
N ILE A 86 -11.87 3.22 -3.01
CA ILE A 86 -10.52 2.76 -3.35
C ILE A 86 -10.03 3.54 -4.57
N ILE A 87 -8.90 4.24 -4.41
CA ILE A 87 -8.23 4.97 -5.48
C ILE A 87 -6.88 4.33 -5.74
N GLU A 88 -6.61 3.90 -6.97
CA GLU A 88 -5.28 3.51 -7.44
C GLU A 88 -4.73 4.59 -8.37
N VAL A 89 -3.54 5.10 -8.09
CA VAL A 89 -2.83 6.05 -8.95
C VAL A 89 -1.49 5.49 -9.41
N GLY A 90 -1.24 5.55 -10.71
CA GLY A 90 0.01 5.13 -11.32
C GLY A 90 -0.19 4.26 -12.55
N ARG A 91 0.47 3.10 -12.62
CA ARG A 91 0.43 2.27 -13.83
C ARG A 91 -0.59 1.14 -13.72
N PRO A 92 -1.31 0.82 -14.80
CA PRO A 92 -2.19 -0.33 -14.83
C PRO A 92 -1.45 -1.61 -14.44
N SER A 93 -1.99 -2.27 -13.43
CA SER A 93 -1.38 -3.46 -12.86
C SER A 93 -2.45 -4.46 -12.46
N SER A 94 -2.05 -5.73 -12.43
CA SER A 94 -2.95 -6.79 -11.92
C SER A 94 -3.34 -6.62 -10.45
N THR A 95 -2.75 -5.66 -9.73
CA THR A 95 -3.14 -5.30 -8.37
C THR A 95 -4.59 -4.80 -8.30
N ALA A 96 -5.09 -4.13 -9.34
CA ALA A 96 -6.47 -3.68 -9.46
C ALA A 96 -7.47 -4.82 -9.19
N LEU A 97 -7.23 -6.02 -9.75
CA LEU A 97 -8.08 -7.19 -9.54
C LEU A 97 -8.19 -7.58 -8.06
N TYR A 98 -7.07 -7.50 -7.33
CA TYR A 98 -7.00 -7.85 -5.92
C TYR A 98 -7.68 -6.81 -5.04
N LEU A 99 -7.53 -5.52 -5.37
CA LEU A 99 -8.20 -4.43 -4.65
C LEU A 99 -9.72 -4.53 -4.80
N GLN A 100 -10.21 -4.65 -6.05
CA GLN A 100 -11.65 -4.74 -6.35
C GLN A 100 -12.29 -6.00 -5.76
N SER A 101 -11.59 -7.14 -5.83
CA SER A 101 -12.15 -8.40 -5.30
C SER A 101 -12.15 -8.51 -3.79
N ALA A 102 -11.31 -7.73 -3.09
CA ALA A 102 -11.31 -7.68 -1.63
C ALA A 102 -12.56 -6.97 -1.07
N LYS A 103 -13.09 -5.99 -1.80
CA LYS A 103 -14.30 -5.27 -1.44
C LYS A 103 -15.10 -4.88 -2.70
N PRO A 104 -15.92 -5.80 -3.25
CA PRO A 104 -16.65 -5.55 -4.49
C PRO A 104 -17.68 -4.41 -4.40
N SER A 105 -18.12 -4.05 -3.19
CA SER A 105 -19.05 -2.94 -2.97
C SER A 105 -18.38 -1.57 -2.88
N ALA A 106 -17.05 -1.49 -2.88
CA ALA A 106 -16.34 -0.22 -2.84
C ALA A 106 -16.34 0.44 -4.22
N SER A 107 -16.44 1.76 -4.25
CA SER A 107 -16.18 2.54 -5.46
C SER A 107 -14.70 2.48 -5.79
N TYR A 108 -14.36 1.98 -6.99
CA TYR A 108 -12.98 1.87 -7.45
C TYR A 108 -12.69 2.90 -8.54
N LEU A 109 -11.68 3.73 -8.31
CA LEU A 109 -11.17 4.72 -9.27
C LEU A 109 -9.70 4.42 -9.58
N PHE A 110 -9.38 4.37 -10.88
CA PHE A 110 -8.01 4.32 -11.35
C PHE A 110 -7.68 5.63 -12.06
N ALA A 111 -6.53 6.23 -11.75
CA ALA A 111 -6.01 7.40 -12.43
C ALA A 111 -4.53 7.16 -12.81
N SER A 112 -4.18 7.39 -14.06
CA SER A 112 -2.79 7.29 -14.50
C SER A 112 -1.97 8.54 -14.14
N ASP A 113 -2.65 9.68 -14.04
CA ASP A 113 -2.10 11.00 -13.78
C ASP A 113 -3.03 11.84 -12.88
N LEU A 114 -2.56 12.97 -12.38
CA LEU A 114 -3.33 13.87 -11.52
C LEU A 114 -4.58 14.43 -12.24
N SER A 115 -4.50 14.63 -13.55
CA SER A 115 -5.61 15.13 -14.37
C SER A 115 -6.81 14.18 -14.43
N GLU A 116 -6.59 12.88 -14.25
CA GLU A 116 -7.65 11.85 -14.24
C GLU A 116 -8.23 11.62 -12.84
N LEU A 117 -7.66 12.27 -11.81
CA LEU A 117 -8.11 12.15 -10.44
C LEU A 117 -9.32 13.07 -10.19
N PHE A 118 -10.48 12.67 -10.71
CA PHE A 118 -11.73 13.38 -10.50
C PHE A 118 -12.35 13.02 -9.16
N LEU A 119 -12.21 13.92 -8.18
CA LEU A 119 -12.80 13.77 -6.84
C LEU A 119 -13.74 14.93 -6.55
N ASP A 120 -15.03 14.64 -6.38
CA ASP A 120 -16.02 15.62 -5.92
C ASP A 120 -15.57 16.24 -4.60
N ALA A 121 -15.89 17.51 -4.35
CA ALA A 121 -15.34 18.29 -3.24
C ALA A 121 -15.47 17.59 -1.87
N ASP A 122 -16.56 16.86 -1.63
CA ASP A 122 -16.88 16.24 -0.34
C ASP A 122 -16.51 14.74 -0.26
N THR A 123 -15.94 14.16 -1.32
CA THR A 123 -15.59 12.73 -1.33
C THR A 123 -14.34 12.48 -0.48
N SER A 124 -14.51 11.67 0.57
CA SER A 124 -13.41 11.18 1.40
C SER A 124 -12.60 10.09 0.70
N VAL A 125 -11.30 10.09 0.95
CA VAL A 125 -10.39 9.07 0.40
C VAL A 125 -10.09 8.04 1.49
N ASP A 126 -10.78 6.90 1.46
CA ASP A 126 -10.62 5.85 2.47
C ASP A 126 -9.40 4.95 2.21
N PHE A 127 -9.16 4.61 0.95
CA PHE A 127 -8.00 3.79 0.56
C PHE A 127 -7.34 4.36 -0.69
N LEU A 128 -6.08 4.77 -0.56
CA LEU A 128 -5.27 5.25 -1.69
C LEU A 128 -4.10 4.31 -1.91
N TYR A 129 -3.91 3.84 -3.14
CA TYR A 129 -2.75 3.06 -3.55
C TYR A 129 -1.93 3.81 -4.60
N LEU A 130 -0.72 4.21 -4.21
CA LEU A 130 0.26 4.89 -5.06
C LEU A 130 1.22 3.85 -5.66
N ASN A 131 1.09 3.61 -6.97
CA ASN A 131 1.72 2.51 -7.70
C ASN A 131 2.66 2.97 -8.83
N ASP A 132 3.27 4.15 -8.71
CA ASP A 132 4.33 4.58 -9.64
C ASP A 132 5.53 5.19 -8.92
N TYR A 133 6.35 4.33 -8.30
CA TYR A 133 7.56 4.74 -7.59
C TYR A 133 8.62 5.40 -8.50
N GLN A 134 8.47 5.33 -9.83
CA GLN A 134 9.41 5.98 -10.76
C GLN A 134 9.06 7.45 -10.98
N ASN A 135 7.87 7.89 -10.58
CA ASN A 135 7.42 9.27 -10.69
C ASN A 135 7.09 9.85 -9.29
N PRO A 136 8.11 10.15 -8.46
CA PRO A 136 7.91 10.65 -7.11
C PRO A 136 7.18 11.99 -7.07
N ASP A 137 7.33 12.82 -8.11
CA ASP A 137 6.67 14.12 -8.21
C ASP A 137 5.15 13.94 -8.30
N LEU A 138 4.66 13.10 -9.22
CA LEU A 138 3.25 12.74 -9.31
C LEU A 138 2.71 12.20 -7.98
N LEU A 139 3.45 11.30 -7.33
CA LEU A 139 3.02 10.73 -6.04
C LEU A 139 2.91 11.80 -4.96
N GLU A 140 3.82 12.78 -4.93
CA GLU A 140 3.75 13.89 -4.00
C GLU A 140 2.52 14.78 -4.26
N GLU A 141 2.20 15.07 -5.52
CA GLU A 141 1.05 15.89 -5.88
C GLU A 141 -0.28 15.21 -5.52
N VAL A 142 -0.40 13.92 -5.83
CA VAL A 142 -1.57 13.11 -5.47
C VAL A 142 -1.70 13.03 -3.95
N PHE A 143 -0.59 12.82 -3.22
CA PHE A 143 -0.61 12.86 -1.76
C PHE A 143 -1.13 14.21 -1.25
N ARG A 144 -0.63 15.32 -1.79
CA ARG A 144 -1.04 16.68 -1.41
C ARG A 144 -2.54 16.91 -1.62
N VAL A 145 -3.13 16.38 -2.68
CA VAL A 145 -4.59 16.48 -2.91
C VAL A 145 -5.35 15.57 -1.95
N CYS A 146 -5.00 14.28 -1.89
CA CYS A 146 -5.77 13.28 -1.15
C CYS A 146 -5.67 13.44 0.37
N VAL A 147 -4.55 13.93 0.90
CA VAL A 147 -4.34 14.03 2.36
C VAL A 147 -5.35 14.96 3.04
N HIS A 148 -5.85 15.98 2.33
CA HIS A 148 -6.87 16.90 2.85
C HIS A 148 -8.28 16.27 2.90
N ARG A 149 -8.45 15.11 2.27
CA ARG A 149 -9.71 14.34 2.18
C ARG A 149 -9.67 13.08 3.03
N THR A 150 -8.72 12.98 3.95
CA THR A 150 -8.54 11.82 4.83
C THR A 150 -9.50 11.88 6.02
N THR A 151 -9.96 10.71 6.43
CA THR A 151 -10.72 10.48 7.66
C THR A 151 -9.86 9.67 8.64
N LEU A 152 -10.36 9.44 9.85
CA LEU A 152 -9.70 8.57 10.83
C LEU A 152 -9.53 7.12 10.35
N LYS A 153 -10.31 6.68 9.35
CA LYS A 153 -10.24 5.32 8.78
C LYS A 153 -9.36 5.25 7.54
N SER A 154 -8.92 6.38 7.00
CA SER A 154 -8.15 6.42 5.76
C SER A 154 -6.81 5.70 5.89
N VAL A 155 -6.44 4.99 4.83
CA VAL A 155 -5.16 4.29 4.70
C VAL A 155 -4.56 4.59 3.35
N PHE A 156 -3.37 5.18 3.34
CA PHE A 156 -2.61 5.37 2.11
C PHE A 156 -1.50 4.31 2.05
N VAL A 157 -1.36 3.70 0.89
CA VAL A 157 -0.42 2.62 0.61
C VAL A 157 0.47 3.04 -0.54
N VAL A 158 1.78 2.98 -0.33
CA VAL A 158 2.77 3.46 -1.30
C VAL A 158 3.68 2.32 -1.69
N HIS A 159 3.73 1.99 -2.97
CA HIS A 159 4.70 1.02 -3.48
C HIS A 159 6.06 1.68 -3.75
N GLY A 160 7.14 0.98 -3.43
CA GLY A 160 8.52 1.35 -3.78
C GLY A 160 9.18 2.39 -2.87
N ILE A 161 8.73 2.54 -1.61
CA ILE A 161 9.24 3.57 -0.67
C ILE A 161 10.77 3.54 -0.46
N CYS A 162 11.43 2.38 -0.64
CA CYS A 162 12.88 2.25 -0.50
C CYS A 162 13.64 2.01 -1.82
N TYR A 163 12.98 2.12 -2.99
CA TYR A 163 13.57 1.71 -4.27
C TYR A 163 14.55 2.72 -4.88
N SER A 164 14.38 4.01 -4.58
CA SER A 164 15.29 5.08 -5.00
C SER A 164 15.64 6.00 -3.83
N LYS A 165 16.58 6.93 -4.03
CA LYS A 165 16.92 7.93 -3.00
C LYS A 165 15.77 8.92 -2.83
N GLU A 166 15.17 9.31 -3.94
CA GLU A 166 14.04 10.23 -4.05
C GLU A 166 12.83 9.67 -3.29
N MET A 167 12.48 8.40 -3.52
CA MET A 167 11.39 7.74 -2.79
C MET A 167 11.64 7.64 -1.29
N LYS A 168 12.90 7.43 -0.85
CA LYS A 168 13.23 7.42 0.58
C LYS A 168 13.09 8.80 1.22
N VAL A 169 13.46 9.85 0.50
CA VAL A 169 13.30 11.24 0.96
C VAL A 169 11.81 11.56 1.06
N LEU A 170 11.03 11.23 0.03
CA LEU A 170 9.59 11.43 -0.01
C LEU A 170 8.86 10.65 1.10
N TRP A 171 9.24 9.38 1.33
CA TRP A 171 8.70 8.59 2.43
C TRP A 171 8.95 9.23 3.79
N LYS A 172 10.19 9.69 4.06
CA LYS A 172 10.51 10.41 5.30
C LYS A 172 9.70 11.70 5.46
N LYS A 173 9.48 12.43 4.36
CA LYS A 173 8.65 13.64 4.33
C LYS A 173 7.21 13.31 4.75
N TRP A 174 6.60 12.26 4.20
CA TRP A 174 5.25 11.85 4.60
C TRP A 174 5.17 11.30 6.02
N GLN A 175 6.18 10.59 6.51
CA GLN A 175 6.23 10.18 7.91
C GLN A 175 6.30 11.37 8.88
N ALA A 176 6.92 12.48 8.45
CA ALA A 176 7.01 13.71 9.23
C ALA A 176 5.71 14.54 9.22
N ASP A 177 4.86 14.41 8.20
CA ASP A 177 3.60 15.16 8.06
C ASP A 177 2.69 15.02 9.31
N GLU A 178 2.18 16.14 9.82
CA GLU A 178 1.36 16.19 11.05
C GLU A 178 -0.03 15.57 10.89
N ARG A 179 -0.48 15.37 9.66
CA ARG A 179 -1.74 14.67 9.36
C ARG A 179 -1.57 13.17 9.45
N VAL A 180 -0.37 12.66 9.20
CA VAL A 180 -0.04 11.25 9.29
C VAL A 180 0.19 10.87 10.76
N GLY A 181 -0.57 9.87 11.21
CA GLY A 181 -0.43 9.24 12.51
C GLY A 181 0.57 8.08 12.45
N ILE A 182 0.07 6.85 12.45
CA ILE A 182 0.91 5.64 12.46
C ILE A 182 1.43 5.33 11.04
N THR A 183 2.69 4.92 10.94
CA THR A 183 3.26 4.46 9.66
C THR A 183 3.89 3.09 9.78
N PHE A 184 3.83 2.30 8.70
CA PHE A 184 4.51 1.00 8.59
C PHE A 184 5.42 1.00 7.37
N ASP A 185 6.72 0.82 7.57
CA ASP A 185 7.73 0.63 6.54
C ASP A 185 7.98 -0.87 6.33
N LEU A 186 7.42 -1.41 5.24
CA LEU A 186 7.59 -2.79 4.79
C LEU A 186 8.72 -2.94 3.76
N TYR A 187 9.60 -1.94 3.62
CA TYR A 187 10.64 -1.78 2.60
C TYR A 187 10.10 -1.56 1.18
N ASP A 188 9.34 -2.51 0.66
CA ASP A 188 8.73 -2.43 -0.67
C ASP A 188 7.44 -1.62 -0.67
N VAL A 189 6.79 -1.52 0.49
CA VAL A 189 5.48 -0.90 0.64
C VAL A 189 5.49 -0.05 1.92
N GLY A 190 4.94 1.15 1.86
CA GLY A 190 4.68 1.99 3.01
C GLY A 190 3.19 2.08 3.29
N LEU A 191 2.79 2.07 4.56
CA LEU A 191 1.42 2.35 5.01
C LEU A 191 1.41 3.64 5.82
N LEU A 192 0.47 4.53 5.52
CA LEU A 192 0.19 5.75 6.27
C LEU A 192 -1.24 5.66 6.79
N PHE A 193 -1.41 5.74 8.11
CA PHE A 193 -2.71 5.83 8.77
C PHE A 193 -2.93 7.25 9.29
N PHE A 194 -4.17 7.73 9.22
CA PHE A 194 -4.55 9.11 9.59
C PHE A 194 -5.31 9.18 10.92
N ASP A 195 -5.42 8.05 11.63
CA ASP A 195 -6.00 8.01 12.97
C ASP A 195 -5.08 8.67 13.99
N LYS A 196 -5.41 9.92 14.35
CA LYS A 196 -4.68 10.71 15.35
C LYS A 196 -5.11 10.44 16.79
N THR A 197 -6.09 9.57 17.04
CA THR A 197 -6.43 9.17 18.42
C THR A 197 -5.37 8.24 19.00
N LYS A 198 -4.48 7.70 18.15
CA LYS A 198 -3.34 6.87 18.53
C LYS A 198 -2.06 7.70 18.51
N ILE A 199 -1.12 7.33 19.37
CA ILE A 199 0.19 7.98 19.43
C ILE A 199 0.89 7.78 18.08
N LYS A 200 1.37 8.88 17.49
CA LYS A 200 2.17 8.87 16.26
C LYS A 200 3.39 7.97 16.46
N GLN A 201 3.48 6.90 15.67
CA GLN A 201 4.56 5.93 15.77
C GLN A 201 4.92 5.39 14.39
N GLN A 202 6.21 5.11 14.20
CA GLN A 202 6.75 4.55 12.98
C GLN A 202 7.20 3.11 13.25
N TYR A 203 6.64 2.15 12.52
CA TYR A 203 7.01 0.75 12.62
C TYR A 203 7.80 0.33 11.39
N ILE A 204 9.04 -0.10 11.60
CA ILE A 204 9.79 -0.82 10.57
C ILE A 204 9.42 -2.29 10.71
N ILE A 205 9.07 -2.94 9.60
CA ILE A 205 8.72 -4.37 9.57
C ILE A 205 9.61 -5.07 8.54
N ASN A 206 10.04 -6.27 8.88
CA ASN A 206 10.66 -7.17 7.92
C ASN A 206 9.54 -7.88 7.15
N PHE A 207 9.19 -7.39 5.96
CA PHE A 207 8.11 -7.95 5.16
C PHE A 207 8.62 -9.06 4.25
#